data_AF-A0A6S7I7E8-F1
#
_entry.id   AF-A0A6S7I7E8-F1
#
_cell.length_a   1.000
_cell.length_b   1.000
_cell.length_c   1.000
_cell.angle_alpha   90.00
_cell.angle_beta   90.00
_cell.angle_gamma   90.00
#
_symmetry.space_group_name_H-M   'P 1'
#
loop_
_entity.id
_entity.type
_entity.pdbx_description
1 polymer ?
#
loop_
_entity_poly.entity_id
_entity_poly.type
_entity_poly.pdbx_seq_one_letter_code
_entity_poly.pdbx_strand_id
1 'polypeptide(L)'
;RAVQTALNQNDIDFEQYGINDNGPLPKLQTNNHVAIPRSTVQLADEERTILTLTIDPLVQDNNHGINSFLQVVEMVTHFVT
;
A
#
# COMPACT_ATOMS: atom_id res chain seq x y z
N ARG A 1 -20.32 -5.97 -24.34
CA ARG A 1 -21.80 -5.86 -24.36
C ARG A 1 -22.38 -5.53 -22.98
N ALA A 2 -21.92 -6.13 -21.87
CA ALA A 2 -22.39 -5.77 -20.51
C ALA A 2 -21.99 -4.35 -20.05
N VAL A 3 -20.78 -3.88 -20.38
CA VAL A 3 -20.28 -2.54 -20.00
C VAL A 3 -21.14 -1.40 -20.58
N GLN A 4 -21.61 -1.55 -21.82
CA GLN A 4 -22.44 -0.54 -22.47
C GLN A 4 -23.85 -0.46 -21.85
N THR A 5 -24.35 -1.57 -21.28
CA THR A 5 -25.64 -1.60 -20.59
C THR A 5 -25.59 -0.86 -19.26
N ALA A 6 -24.46 -0.93 -18.53
CA ALA A 6 -24.27 -0.21 -17.28
C ALA A 6 -24.22 1.32 -17.49
N LEU A 7 -23.58 1.79 -18.56
CA LEU A 7 -23.45 3.21 -18.86
C LEU A 7 -24.75 3.89 -19.29
N ASN A 8 -25.77 3.12 -19.70
CA ASN A 8 -27.06 3.64 -20.17
C ASN A 8 -28.11 3.73 -19.05
N GLN A 9 -27.79 3.30 -17.82
CA GLN A 9 -28.62 3.54 -16.64
C GLN A 9 -28.10 4.81 -15.96
N ASN A 10 -28.83 5.92 -16.13
CA ASN A 10 -28.52 7.26 -15.62
C ASN A 10 -28.60 7.41 -14.09
N ASP A 11 -28.13 6.44 -13.31
CA ASP A 11 -28.01 6.55 -11.85
C ASP A 11 -26.93 5.61 -11.32
N ILE A 12 -25.77 5.56 -11.98
CA ILE A 12 -24.56 5.13 -11.27
C ILE A 12 -24.11 6.35 -10.46
N ASP A 13 -24.57 6.40 -9.22
CA ASP A 13 -23.96 7.27 -8.23
C ASP A 13 -22.53 6.78 -8.00
N PHE A 14 -21.56 7.47 -8.60
CA PHE A 14 -20.14 7.14 -8.48
C PHE A 14 -19.64 7.22 -7.03
N GLU A 15 -20.30 7.99 -6.18
CA GLU A 15 -20.00 8.07 -4.75
C GLU A 15 -20.46 6.81 -4.00
N GLN A 16 -21.39 6.04 -4.57
CA GLN A 16 -21.93 4.80 -3.99
C GLN A 16 -21.49 3.54 -4.75
N TYR A 17 -20.81 3.69 -5.88
CA TYR A 17 -20.36 2.56 -6.69
C TYR A 17 -19.36 1.69 -5.93
N GLY A 18 -19.72 0.44 -5.64
CA GLY A 18 -18.89 -0.49 -4.88
C GLY A 18 -19.05 -0.39 -3.35
N ILE A 19 -19.86 0.54 -2.87
CA ILE A 19 -20.27 0.62 -1.46
C ILE A 19 -21.55 -0.20 -1.29
N ASN A 20 -21.52 -1.19 -0.40
CA ASN A 20 -22.71 -1.93 -0.01
C ASN A 20 -22.71 -2.04 1.51
N ASP A 21 -23.22 -0.99 2.16
CA ASP A 21 -23.32 -0.89 3.62
C ASP A 21 -24.21 -1.99 4.23
N ASN A 22 -25.12 -2.55 3.42
CA ASN A 22 -25.98 -3.68 3.78
C ASN A 22 -25.41 -5.04 3.35
N GLY A 23 -24.24 -5.03 2.71
CA GLY A 23 -23.54 -6.21 2.24
C GLY A 23 -22.90 -6.97 3.40
N PRO A 24 -22.66 -8.28 3.25
CA PRO A 24 -21.86 -9.00 4.23
C PRO A 24 -20.47 -8.36 4.30
N LEU A 25 -20.00 -8.04 5.51
CA LEU A 25 -18.63 -7.61 5.72
C LEU A 25 -17.69 -8.65 5.06
N PRO A 26 -16.83 -8.25 4.11
CA PRO A 26 -15.93 -9.17 3.47
C PRO A 26 -15.05 -9.81 4.54
N LYS A 27 -14.95 -11.14 4.51
CA LYS A 27 -14.07 -11.87 5.43
C LYS A 27 -12.65 -11.37 5.23
N LEU A 28 -11.92 -11.18 6.33
CA LEU A 28 -10.49 -10.86 6.32
C LEU A 28 -9.77 -11.86 5.42
N GLN A 29 -9.27 -11.37 4.28
CA GLN A 29 -8.46 -12.17 3.37
C GLN A 29 -7.07 -12.30 4.02
N THR A 30 -6.78 -13.47 4.59
CA THR A 30 -5.46 -13.78 5.16
C THR A 30 -4.51 -14.39 4.12
N ASN A 31 -5.07 -14.94 3.03
CA ASN A 31 -4.31 -15.45 1.90
C ASN A 31 -4.19 -14.40 0.81
N ASN A 32 -3.58 -13.27 1.16
CA ASN A 32 -3.12 -12.31 0.18
C ASN A 32 -1.74 -12.83 -0.22
N HIS A 33 -1.45 -13.04 -1.51
CA HIS A 33 -0.12 -13.45 -1.99
C HIS A 33 0.99 -12.39 -1.72
N VAL A 34 0.80 -11.56 -0.69
CA VAL A 34 1.73 -10.60 -0.12
C VAL A 34 2.73 -11.37 0.73
N ALA A 35 3.87 -11.70 0.16
CA ALA A 35 5.03 -12.15 0.91
C ALA A 35 5.80 -10.91 1.37
N ILE A 36 6.00 -10.75 2.68
CA ILE A 36 6.91 -9.73 3.20
C ILE A 36 8.35 -10.25 2.98
N PRO A 37 9.17 -9.58 2.16
CA PRO A 37 10.56 -9.98 1.98
C PRO A 37 11.29 -9.81 3.31
N ARG A 38 11.90 -10.89 3.80
CA ARG A 38 12.80 -10.84 4.97
C ARG A 38 14.15 -10.31 4.52
N SER A 39 14.56 -9.18 5.08
CA SER A 39 15.95 -8.70 4.95
C SER A 39 16.86 -9.48 5.89
N THR A 40 18.03 -9.88 5.42
CA THR A 40 19.11 -10.42 6.27
C THR A 40 19.84 -9.33 7.04
N VAL A 41 19.62 -8.06 6.68
CA VAL A 41 20.17 -6.90 7.37
C VAL A 41 19.46 -6.72 8.70
N GLN A 42 20.22 -6.79 9.80
CA GLN A 42 19.74 -6.43 11.12
C GLN A 42 20.19 -5.01 11.43
N LEU A 43 19.22 -4.13 11.65
CA LEU A 43 19.46 -2.77 12.08
C LEU A 43 19.56 -2.70 13.61
N ALA A 44 20.49 -1.88 14.11
CA ALA A 44 20.52 -1.46 15.50
C ALA A 44 19.28 -0.62 15.86
N ASP A 45 18.99 -0.48 17.15
CA ASP A 45 17.79 0.25 17.59
C ASP A 45 17.82 1.73 17.22
N GLU A 46 19.02 2.33 17.22
CA GLU A 46 19.26 3.71 16.78
C GLU A 46 18.98 3.88 15.28
N GLU A 47 19.47 2.95 14.46
CA GLU A 47 19.26 2.94 13.00
C GLU A 47 17.77 2.74 12.64
N ARG A 48 17.08 1.85 13.38
CA ARG A 48 15.63 1.68 13.24
C ARG A 48 14.87 2.95 13.58
N THR A 49 15.31 3.66 14.62
CA THR A 49 14.71 4.93 15.03
C THR A 49 14.89 5.98 13.94
N ILE A 50 16.11 6.10 13.40
CA ILE A 50 16.41 7.03 12.30
C ILE A 50 15.58 6.72 11.07
N LEU A 51 15.49 5.44 10.67
CA LEU A 51 14.70 5.01 9.51
C LEU A 51 13.22 5.38 9.68
N THR A 52 12.65 5.12 10.86
CA THR A 52 11.24 5.38 11.16
C THR A 52 10.91 6.88 11.21
N LEU A 53 11.85 7.71 11.68
CA LEU A 53 11.67 9.17 11.71
C LEU A 53 11.85 9.83 10.34
N THR A 54 12.57 9.18 9.42
CA THR A 54 12.94 9.76 8.12
C THR A 54 11.95 9.37 7.03
N ILE A 55 11.42 8.16 7.06
CA ILE A 55 10.55 7.63 6.01
C ILE A 55 9.10 7.61 6.48
N ASP A 56 8.26 8.41 5.86
CA ASP A 56 6.80 8.29 5.97
C ASP A 56 6.28 7.33 4.88
N PRO A 57 5.84 6.11 5.21
CA PRO A 57 5.32 5.15 4.23
C PRO A 57 3.93 5.53 3.70
N LEU A 58 3.25 6.50 4.30
CA LEU A 58 1.90 6.94 3.92
C LEU A 58 1.91 8.18 3.03
N VAL A 59 3.09 8.74 2.75
CA VAL A 59 3.21 9.88 1.87
C VAL A 59 2.74 9.53 0.45
N GLN A 60 1.92 10.40 -0.12
CA GLN A 60 1.55 10.31 -1.53
C GLN A 60 2.73 10.77 -2.38
N ASP A 61 3.56 9.83 -2.82
CA ASP A 61 4.75 10.11 -3.65
C ASP A 61 4.43 10.19 -5.15
N ASN A 62 3.16 10.07 -5.54
CA ASN A 62 2.67 9.94 -6.92
C ASN A 62 3.34 8.81 -7.74
N ASN A 63 4.04 7.89 -7.07
CA ASN A 63 4.78 6.79 -7.68
C ASN A 63 4.55 5.48 -6.92
N HIS A 64 3.35 5.32 -6.34
CA HIS A 64 2.92 4.12 -5.64
C HIS A 64 3.89 3.63 -4.55
N GLY A 65 4.60 4.55 -3.88
CA GLY A 65 5.55 4.23 -2.82
C GLY A 65 6.92 3.74 -3.31
N ILE A 66 7.17 3.71 -4.63
CA ILE A 66 8.47 3.31 -5.18
C ILE A 66 9.58 4.27 -4.72
N ASN A 67 9.30 5.57 -4.62
CA ASN A 67 10.31 6.53 -4.18
C ASN A 67 10.68 6.30 -2.71
N SER A 68 9.67 6.08 -1.86
CA SER A 68 9.87 5.74 -0.45
C SER A 68 10.66 4.43 -0.29
N PHE A 69 10.37 3.43 -1.12
CA PHE A 69 11.13 2.17 -1.14
C PHE A 69 12.61 2.39 -1.47
N LEU A 70 12.92 3.18 -2.50
CA LEU A 70 14.31 3.48 -2.89
C LEU A 70 15.07 4.21 -1.77
N GLN A 71 14.43 5.15 -1.09
CA GLN A 71 15.02 5.86 0.05
C GLN A 71 15.33 4.91 1.22
N VAL A 72 14.42 3.97 1.52
CA VAL A 72 14.67 2.94 2.53
C VAL A 72 15.88 2.09 2.14
N VAL A 73 15.97 1.65 0.88
CA VAL A 73 17.09 0.84 0.40
C VAL A 73 18.41 1.61 0.52
N GLU A 74 18.45 2.87 0.11
CA GLU A 74 19.63 3.72 0.22
C GLU A 74 20.07 3.89 1.68
N MET A 75 19.13 4.20 2.58
CA MET A 75 19.43 4.41 4.00
C MET A 75 19.91 3.11 4.66
N VAL A 76 19.22 1.99 4.42
CA VAL A 76 19.63 0.68 4.95
C VAL A 76 21.00 0.30 4.42
N THR A 77 21.32 0.59 3.15
CA THR A 77 22.64 0.32 2.57
C THR A 77 23.73 1.09 3.30
N HIS A 78 23.51 2.36 3.64
CA HIS A 78 24.47 3.17 4.39
C HIS A 78 24.75 2.65 5.80
N PHE A 79 23.79 1.97 6.45
CA PHE A 79 24.00 1.38 7.78
C PHE A 79 24.86 0.12 7.76
N VAL A 80 24.90 -0.60 6.63
CA VAL A 80 25.63 -1.88 6.52
C VAL A 80 26.99 -1.80 5.82
N THR A 81 27.32 -0.66 5.22
CA THR A 81 28.68 -0.36 4.70
C THR A 81 29.56 0.27 5.77
#